data_AF-A0A4P9ZCT6-F1
#
_entry.id   AF-A0A4P9ZCT6-F1
#
_cell.length_a   1.000
_cell.length_b   1.000
_cell.length_c   1.000
_cell.angle_alpha   90.00
_cell.angle_beta   90.00
_cell.angle_gamma   90.00
#
_symmetry.space_group_name_H-M   'P 1'
#
loop_
_entity.id
_entity.type
_entity.pdbx_description
1 polymer ?
#
loop_
_entity_poly.entity_id
_entity_poly.type
_entity_poly.pdbx_seq_one_letter_code
_entity_poly.pdbx_strand_id
1 'polypeptide(L)'
;KSSKSDEKLKAQARHYNDLVVRYWENVDGGYLAPYGTYKLDLDFSTTIVRDLIIARRIAPFYTPLQDFNPSWTEEEIFIVISRTPLHAVDYAFFGDGDELDHEDHKIHRSLNYYRRQDQKQKQREMIKNMKEKCRRCDNEYLGARKSSAYDQNLSLRSLVVHLYKNAVECPICFLYFPEPMNYSRCCRQPICTECFVQIKRLDPQLPHDEASQQDQGGLPQTLISECASCPYCAMADFGVTYDPPEDVHVGLGTSTKPGEYKLPSAVSTVSEGASGTVIESSDEGNSPVRPPSPSSRRPRRRSSVAANSEAVVTTDYIRPNWEQKLASARSRLARKSATASAIHASSLIVTGNRAGNGNRVFIDSLEDKMIEEALRLSIIDEEERRKKSSSD
;
A
#
# COMPACT_ATOMS: atom_id res chain seq x y z
N LYS A 1 -16.45 20.11 -16.93
CA LYS A 1 -16.14 18.65 -17.04
C LYS A 1 -14.67 18.36 -17.42
N SER A 2 -13.95 19.21 -18.18
CA SER A 2 -12.51 19.01 -18.49
C SER A 2 -11.59 19.03 -17.26
N SER A 3 -11.73 20.04 -16.39
CA SER A 3 -10.84 20.26 -15.23
C SER A 3 -10.71 19.03 -14.28
N LYS A 4 -11.81 18.32 -13.98
CA LYS A 4 -11.76 17.11 -13.13
C LYS A 4 -11.01 15.94 -13.77
N SER A 5 -11.07 15.81 -15.11
CA SER A 5 -10.33 14.78 -15.84
C SER A 5 -8.84 15.09 -15.86
N ASP A 6 -8.50 16.36 -16.05
CA ASP A 6 -7.12 16.84 -16.09
C ASP A 6 -6.46 16.71 -14.72
N GLU A 7 -7.19 17.00 -13.65
CA GLU A 7 -6.73 16.82 -12.27
C GLU A 7 -6.47 15.34 -11.94
N LYS A 8 -7.33 14.43 -12.38
CA LYS A 8 -7.12 12.98 -12.23
C LYS A 8 -5.84 12.52 -12.94
N LEU A 9 -5.60 13.01 -14.16
CA LEU A 9 -4.37 12.70 -14.90
C LEU A 9 -3.12 13.26 -14.21
N LYS A 10 -3.18 14.47 -13.67
CA LYS A 10 -2.10 15.07 -12.88
C LYS A 10 -1.83 14.28 -11.60
N ALA A 11 -2.88 13.86 -10.89
CA ALA A 11 -2.75 13.02 -9.70
C ALA A 11 -2.09 11.67 -10.04
N GLN A 12 -2.50 11.03 -11.14
CA GLN A 12 -1.88 9.80 -11.61
C GLN A 12 -0.41 9.98 -12.02
N ALA A 13 -0.07 11.09 -12.69
CA ALA A 13 1.31 11.40 -13.05
C ALA A 13 2.19 11.65 -11.81
N ARG A 14 1.67 12.34 -10.79
CA ARG A 14 2.35 12.51 -9.49
C ARG A 14 2.60 11.16 -8.81
N HIS A 15 1.56 10.33 -8.75
CA HIS A 15 1.65 8.97 -8.20
C HIS A 15 2.78 8.16 -8.84
N TYR A 16 2.82 8.07 -10.18
CA TYR A 16 3.92 7.38 -10.88
C TYR A 16 5.29 8.02 -10.63
N ASN A 17 5.35 9.35 -10.46
CA ASN A 17 6.61 10.01 -10.16
C ASN A 17 7.11 9.74 -8.73
N ASP A 18 6.22 9.59 -7.77
CA ASP A 18 6.55 9.28 -6.38
C ASP A 18 7.01 7.83 -6.20
N LEU A 19 6.68 6.93 -7.13
CA LEU A 19 7.18 5.56 -7.16
C LEU A 19 8.64 5.46 -7.64
N VAL A 20 9.25 6.55 -8.13
CA VAL A 20 10.67 6.56 -8.51
C VAL A 20 11.53 6.78 -7.28
N VAL A 21 12.42 5.83 -7.01
CA VAL A 21 13.41 5.93 -5.93
C VAL A 21 14.44 7.00 -6.26
N ARG A 22 14.58 7.97 -5.36
CA ARG A 22 15.54 9.06 -5.43
C ARG A 22 16.49 8.93 -4.26
N TYR A 23 17.79 8.77 -4.52
CA TYR A 23 18.75 8.47 -3.44
C TYR A 23 18.90 9.58 -2.41
N TRP A 24 18.56 10.83 -2.77
CA TRP A 24 18.50 11.98 -1.87
C TRP A 24 17.22 12.06 -1.03
N GLU A 25 16.22 11.22 -1.31
CA GLU A 25 15.00 11.09 -0.51
C GLU A 25 15.08 9.84 0.36
N ASN A 26 15.90 9.91 1.41
CA ASN A 26 16.17 8.81 2.32
C ASN A 26 15.72 9.13 3.74
N VAL A 27 15.40 8.07 4.49
CA VAL A 27 15.11 8.08 5.93
C VAL A 27 15.75 6.82 6.50
N ASP A 28 16.59 6.97 7.52
CA ASP A 28 17.23 5.88 8.26
C ASP A 28 17.97 4.86 7.39
N GLY A 29 18.54 5.32 6.27
CA GLY A 29 19.27 4.50 5.31
C GLY A 29 18.40 3.75 4.29
N GLY A 30 17.06 3.82 4.40
CA GLY A 30 16.13 3.40 3.35
C GLY A 30 15.53 4.58 2.60
N TYR A 31 14.54 4.33 1.73
CA TYR A 31 13.99 5.33 0.81
C TYR A 31 12.48 5.53 0.95
N LEU A 32 11.97 6.58 0.31
CA LEU A 32 10.55 6.95 0.29
C LEU A 32 9.72 6.30 -0.83
N ALA A 33 10.34 5.45 -1.66
CA ALA A 33 9.69 4.76 -2.77
C ALA A 33 10.11 3.29 -2.81
N PRO A 34 9.25 2.38 -3.28
CA PRO A 34 9.52 0.94 -3.30
C PRO A 34 10.67 0.60 -4.26
N TYR A 35 11.43 -0.45 -3.92
CA TYR A 35 12.54 -0.94 -4.74
C TYR A 35 12.06 -1.53 -6.06
N GLY A 36 10.89 -2.17 -6.03
CA GLY A 36 10.27 -2.74 -7.23
C GLY A 36 10.39 -4.26 -7.35
N THR A 37 10.43 -4.96 -6.21
CA THR A 37 10.37 -6.42 -6.14
C THR A 37 9.07 -6.97 -6.75
N TYR A 38 7.94 -6.27 -6.59
CA TYR A 38 6.65 -6.71 -7.09
C TYR A 38 6.21 -6.00 -8.38
N LYS A 39 5.45 -6.73 -9.21
CA LYS A 39 4.77 -6.16 -10.37
C LYS A 39 3.52 -5.38 -9.94
N LEU A 40 3.33 -4.23 -10.60
CA LEU A 40 2.06 -3.63 -11.05
C LEU A 40 1.04 -3.13 -10.01
N ASP A 41 0.38 -2.03 -10.44
CA ASP A 41 -0.78 -1.34 -9.87
C ASP A 41 -0.77 -1.12 -8.34
N LEU A 42 0.33 -0.53 -7.89
CA LEU A 42 0.43 0.06 -6.56
C LEU A 42 -0.62 1.18 -6.44
N ASP A 43 -1.68 0.92 -5.68
CA ASP A 43 -2.83 1.82 -5.54
C ASP A 43 -2.90 2.50 -4.17
N PHE A 44 -1.88 2.30 -3.32
CA PHE A 44 -1.72 3.03 -2.07
C PHE A 44 -1.45 4.50 -2.34
N SER A 45 -1.80 5.38 -1.40
CA SER A 45 -1.46 6.79 -1.48
C SER A 45 0.03 7.00 -1.23
N THR A 46 0.77 7.38 -2.27
CA THR A 46 2.21 7.67 -2.16
C THR A 46 2.47 8.76 -1.13
N THR A 47 1.65 9.82 -1.11
CA THR A 47 1.76 10.91 -0.12
C THR A 47 1.67 10.38 1.31
N ILE A 48 0.63 9.59 1.63
CA ILE A 48 0.44 9.07 2.99
C ILE A 48 1.60 8.15 3.40
N VAL A 49 2.02 7.23 2.53
CA VAL A 49 3.11 6.31 2.84
C VAL A 49 4.43 7.06 3.06
N ARG A 50 4.72 8.07 2.23
CA ARG A 50 5.91 8.91 2.40
C ARG A 50 5.89 9.67 3.72
N ASP A 51 4.76 10.27 4.07
CA ASP A 51 4.60 11.00 5.33
C ASP A 51 4.74 10.07 6.54
N LEU A 52 4.20 8.84 6.46
CA LEU A 52 4.36 7.83 7.51
C LEU A 52 5.80 7.36 7.69
N ILE A 53 6.58 7.24 6.60
CA ILE A 53 8.01 6.90 6.66
C ILE A 53 8.79 8.06 7.31
N ILE A 54 8.56 9.29 6.88
CA ILE A 54 9.22 10.48 7.46
C ILE A 54 8.88 10.62 8.96
N ALA A 55 7.64 10.34 9.33
CA ALA A 55 7.19 10.31 10.73
C ALA A 55 7.61 9.04 11.50
N ARG A 56 8.37 8.13 10.87
CA ARG A 56 8.85 6.86 11.46
C ARG A 56 7.73 5.98 12.04
N ARG A 57 6.55 5.99 11.41
CA ARG A 57 5.39 5.15 11.75
C ARG A 57 5.33 3.83 10.97
N ILE A 58 6.04 3.76 9.84
CA ILE A 58 6.33 2.53 9.09
C ILE A 58 7.80 2.54 8.68
N ALA A 59 8.39 1.37 8.49
CA ALA A 59 9.77 1.24 8.06
C ALA A 59 9.96 1.87 6.66
N PRO A 60 11.08 2.55 6.40
CA PRO A 60 11.47 2.97 5.06
C PRO A 60 11.51 1.80 4.06
N PHE A 61 11.48 2.10 2.77
CA PHE A 61 11.76 1.10 1.74
C PHE A 61 13.27 0.84 1.70
N TYR A 62 13.72 -0.17 2.44
CA TYR A 62 15.11 -0.63 2.40
C TYR A 62 15.41 -1.41 1.12
N THR A 63 16.67 -1.32 0.66
CA THR A 63 17.16 -2.14 -0.46
C THR A 63 17.16 -3.62 -0.05
N PRO A 64 16.45 -4.51 -0.76
CA PRO A 64 16.46 -5.93 -0.42
C PRO A 64 17.79 -6.60 -0.75
N LEU A 65 18.15 -7.64 0.02
CA LEU A 65 19.20 -8.59 -0.36
C LEU A 65 18.56 -9.92 -0.78
N GLN A 66 19.04 -10.47 -1.90
CA GLN A 66 18.59 -11.77 -2.40
C GLN A 66 19.04 -12.90 -1.49
N ASP A 67 20.29 -12.81 -1.01
CA ASP A 67 20.91 -13.75 -0.09
C ASP A 67 21.56 -12.98 1.05
N PHE A 68 21.61 -13.59 2.23
CA PHE A 68 22.32 -13.06 3.38
C PHE A 68 22.96 -14.20 4.16
N ASN A 69 24.20 -13.99 4.60
CA ASN A 69 24.89 -14.91 5.48
C ASN A 69 25.35 -14.16 6.73
N PRO A 70 24.95 -14.59 7.94
CA PRO A 70 25.40 -13.98 9.20
C PRO A 70 26.92 -13.95 9.41
N SER A 71 27.66 -14.76 8.64
CA SER A 71 29.13 -14.84 8.69
C SER A 71 29.82 -13.87 7.72
N TRP A 72 29.06 -13.09 6.93
CA TRP A 72 29.65 -12.08 6.04
C TRP A 72 30.41 -11.02 6.82
N THR A 73 31.56 -10.65 6.27
CA THR A 73 32.38 -9.54 6.73
C THR A 73 31.68 -8.19 6.47
N GLU A 74 32.08 -7.16 7.21
CA GLU A 74 31.57 -5.80 7.00
C GLU A 74 31.87 -5.30 5.57
N GLU A 75 33.01 -5.71 5.01
CA GLU A 75 33.39 -5.48 3.62
C GLU A 75 32.40 -6.11 2.64
N GLU A 76 32.06 -7.39 2.82
CA GLU A 76 31.15 -8.12 1.93
C GLU A 76 29.75 -7.50 1.94
N ILE A 77 29.20 -7.22 3.13
CA ILE A 77 27.89 -6.56 3.29
C ILE A 77 27.88 -5.25 2.52
N PHE A 78 28.91 -4.40 2.73
CA PHE A 78 29.00 -3.12 2.04
C PHE A 78 29.14 -3.29 0.53
N ILE A 79 29.94 -4.24 0.05
CA ILE A 79 30.14 -4.48 -1.38
C ILE A 79 28.83 -4.93 -2.05
N VAL A 80 28.10 -5.85 -1.44
CA VAL A 80 26.82 -6.35 -1.97
C VAL A 80 25.84 -5.19 -2.10
N ILE A 81 25.58 -4.45 -1.02
CA ILE A 81 24.63 -3.32 -1.02
C ILE A 81 25.10 -2.19 -1.94
N SER A 82 26.41 -1.97 -2.04
CA SER A 82 26.95 -0.88 -2.86
C SER A 82 26.82 -1.12 -4.36
N ARG A 83 26.75 -2.39 -4.77
CA ARG A 83 26.55 -2.80 -6.15
C ARG A 83 25.09 -2.98 -6.53
N THR A 84 24.19 -3.05 -5.56
CA THR A 84 22.75 -3.13 -5.84
C THR A 84 22.24 -1.78 -6.41
N PRO A 85 21.50 -1.79 -7.53
CA PRO A 85 20.86 -0.58 -8.08
C PRO A 85 19.81 0.01 -7.11
N LEU A 86 19.27 1.20 -7.38
CA LEU A 86 18.16 1.74 -6.58
C LEU A 86 16.83 1.07 -6.92
N HIS A 87 16.69 0.63 -8.17
CA HIS A 87 15.49 -0.03 -8.68
C HIS A 87 15.80 -1.47 -9.09
N ALA A 88 14.84 -2.37 -8.91
CA ALA A 88 14.98 -3.76 -9.36
C ALA A 88 15.30 -3.85 -10.86
N VAL A 89 16.22 -4.72 -11.26
CA VAL A 89 16.67 -4.86 -12.68
C VAL A 89 15.51 -5.22 -13.62
N ASP A 90 14.52 -5.98 -13.12
CA ASP A 90 13.31 -6.32 -13.86
C ASP A 90 12.34 -5.15 -14.10
N TYR A 91 12.62 -3.94 -13.58
CA TYR A 91 11.95 -2.72 -14.01
C TYR A 91 12.04 -2.49 -15.54
N ALA A 92 12.99 -3.13 -16.22
CA ALA A 92 13.15 -3.09 -17.67
C ALA A 92 12.05 -3.85 -18.44
N PHE A 93 11.49 -4.94 -17.92
CA PHE A 93 10.61 -5.86 -18.68
C PHE A 93 9.10 -5.56 -18.62
N PHE A 94 8.70 -4.49 -17.92
CA PHE A 94 7.28 -4.11 -17.82
C PHE A 94 6.74 -3.48 -19.11
N GLY A 95 5.96 -4.22 -19.91
CA GLY A 95 5.07 -3.64 -20.93
C GLY A 95 5.07 -4.28 -22.31
N ASP A 96 5.83 -5.34 -22.56
CA ASP A 96 5.74 -6.08 -23.84
C ASP A 96 4.75 -7.25 -23.79
N GLY A 97 4.04 -7.39 -22.67
CA GLY A 97 2.75 -8.05 -22.66
C GLY A 97 1.75 -7.15 -23.38
N ASP A 98 1.84 -7.09 -24.71
CA ASP A 98 0.65 -6.93 -25.53
C ASP A 98 -0.27 -8.10 -25.15
N GLU A 99 -1.06 -7.92 -24.09
CA GLU A 99 -2.39 -8.51 -24.09
C GLU A 99 -3.06 -7.95 -25.33
N LEU A 100 -2.92 -8.69 -26.43
CA LEU A 100 -3.73 -8.53 -27.64
C LEU A 100 -5.16 -8.44 -27.13
N ASP A 101 -5.70 -7.23 -27.15
CA ASP A 101 -7.04 -6.95 -26.67
C ASP A 101 -7.96 -7.83 -27.51
N HIS A 102 -8.43 -8.96 -26.97
CA HIS A 102 -9.26 -9.90 -27.71
C HIS A 102 -10.57 -9.24 -28.21
N GLU A 103 -10.87 -8.00 -27.78
CA GLU A 103 -11.93 -7.15 -28.32
C GLU A 103 -11.58 -6.40 -29.62
N ASP A 104 -10.34 -6.45 -30.12
CA ASP A 104 -9.90 -5.70 -31.31
C ASP A 104 -10.44 -6.27 -32.64
N HIS A 105 -11.19 -7.38 -32.58
CA HIS A 105 -11.89 -7.99 -33.71
C HIS A 105 -13.28 -7.39 -34.01
N LYS A 106 -13.72 -6.36 -33.27
CA LYS A 106 -15.02 -5.71 -33.50
C LYS A 106 -14.94 -4.75 -34.70
N ILE A 107 -15.76 -5.02 -35.73
CA ILE A 107 -15.84 -4.23 -36.99
C ILE A 107 -16.27 -2.77 -36.73
N HIS A 108 -17.00 -2.48 -35.66
CA HIS A 108 -17.49 -1.14 -35.33
C HIS A 108 -16.87 -0.57 -34.04
N ARG A 109 -15.97 0.42 -34.19
CA ARG A 109 -15.29 1.10 -33.09
C ARG A 109 -16.17 2.22 -32.51
N SER A 110 -16.65 2.04 -31.28
CA SER A 110 -17.46 3.06 -30.60
C SER A 110 -16.60 4.24 -30.09
N LEU A 111 -17.22 5.40 -29.80
CA LEU A 111 -16.52 6.52 -29.14
C LEU A 111 -15.89 6.11 -27.79
N ASN A 112 -16.48 5.15 -27.09
CA ASN A 112 -15.94 4.60 -25.84
C ASN A 112 -14.68 3.76 -26.07
N TYR A 113 -14.56 3.08 -27.21
CA TYR A 113 -13.33 2.37 -27.59
C TYR A 113 -12.17 3.36 -27.72
N TYR A 114 -12.36 4.46 -28.47
CA TYR A 114 -11.32 5.49 -28.63
C TYR A 114 -10.90 6.12 -27.30
N ARG A 115 -11.86 6.40 -26.40
CA ARG A 115 -11.56 6.92 -25.06
C ARG A 115 -10.74 5.94 -24.20
N ARG A 116 -11.04 4.64 -24.29
CA ARG A 116 -10.30 3.59 -23.57
C ARG A 116 -8.87 3.47 -24.10
N GLN A 117 -8.70 3.54 -25.42
CA GLN A 117 -7.38 3.52 -26.07
C GLN A 117 -6.54 4.75 -25.69
N ASP A 118 -7.12 5.96 -25.70
CA ASP A 118 -6.44 7.18 -25.25
C ASP A 118 -5.99 7.09 -23.77
N GLN A 119 -6.83 6.54 -22.88
CA GLN A 119 -6.45 6.29 -21.48
C GLN A 119 -5.32 5.26 -21.35
N LYS A 120 -5.38 4.14 -22.09
CA LYS A 120 -4.31 3.13 -22.13
C LYS A 120 -3.00 3.76 -22.64
N GLN A 121 -3.06 4.57 -23.68
CA GLN A 121 -1.89 5.25 -24.26
C GLN A 121 -1.27 6.23 -23.25
N LYS A 122 -2.07 7.07 -22.59
CA LYS A 122 -1.60 7.98 -21.54
C LYS A 122 -0.94 7.24 -20.38
N GLN A 123 -1.51 6.11 -19.95
CA GLN A 123 -0.92 5.29 -18.91
C GLN A 123 0.42 4.68 -19.35
N ARG A 124 0.51 4.15 -20.58
CA ARG A 124 1.76 3.63 -21.16
C ARG A 124 2.84 4.71 -21.22
N GLU A 125 2.48 5.93 -21.60
CA GLU A 125 3.40 7.08 -21.63
C GLU A 125 3.89 7.47 -20.22
N MET A 126 3.00 7.49 -19.22
CA MET A 126 3.39 7.73 -17.83
C MET A 126 4.38 6.67 -17.31
N ILE A 127 4.15 5.40 -17.62
CA ILE A 127 5.06 4.30 -17.25
C ILE A 127 6.41 4.46 -17.95
N LYS A 128 6.43 4.82 -19.24
CA LYS A 128 7.66 5.09 -19.98
C LYS A 128 8.46 6.24 -19.35
N ASN A 129 7.78 7.33 -19.01
CA ASN A 129 8.41 8.49 -18.35
C ASN A 129 8.95 8.12 -16.96
N MET A 130 8.21 7.30 -16.19
CA MET A 130 8.66 6.77 -14.91
C MET A 130 9.94 5.94 -15.07
N LYS A 131 9.98 5.00 -16.02
CA LYS A 131 11.16 4.17 -16.31
C LYS A 131 12.38 4.99 -16.70
N GLU A 132 12.21 6.01 -17.52
CA GLU A 132 13.31 6.91 -17.90
C GLU A 132 13.86 7.66 -16.68
N LYS A 133 12.98 8.09 -15.77
CA LYS A 133 13.38 8.70 -14.49
C LYS A 133 14.12 7.71 -13.58
N CYS A 134 13.66 6.46 -13.47
CA CYS A 134 14.36 5.41 -12.72
C CYS A 134 15.79 5.22 -13.26
N ARG A 135 15.93 5.03 -14.57
CA ARG A 135 17.25 4.89 -15.23
C ARG A 135 18.17 6.09 -14.96
N ARG A 136 17.61 7.31 -14.96
CA ARG A 136 18.38 8.52 -14.66
C ARG A 136 18.88 8.51 -13.21
N CYS A 137 18.00 8.20 -12.25
CA CYS A 137 18.34 8.14 -10.83
C CYS A 137 19.37 7.03 -10.55
N ASP A 138 19.24 5.86 -11.19
CA ASP A 138 20.24 4.78 -11.09
C ASP A 138 21.61 5.22 -11.60
N ASN A 139 21.66 5.90 -12.75
CA ASN A 139 22.91 6.41 -13.32
C ASN A 139 23.55 7.48 -12.42
N GLU A 140 22.76 8.42 -11.90
CA GLU A 140 23.23 9.45 -10.98
C GLU A 140 23.79 8.83 -9.69
N TYR A 141 23.10 7.84 -9.12
CA TYR A 141 23.54 7.14 -7.93
C TYR A 141 24.82 6.32 -8.11
N LEU A 142 24.89 5.53 -9.19
CA LEU A 142 26.11 4.79 -9.53
C LEU A 142 27.27 5.74 -9.84
N GLY A 143 26.98 6.90 -10.46
CA GLY A 143 27.95 7.97 -10.68
C GLY A 143 28.46 8.55 -9.38
N ALA A 144 27.57 8.93 -8.46
CA ALA A 144 27.91 9.50 -7.16
C ALA A 144 28.79 8.55 -6.33
N ARG A 145 28.48 7.25 -6.31
CA ARG A 145 29.27 6.23 -5.59
C ARG A 145 30.64 5.95 -6.19
N LYS A 146 30.80 6.11 -7.52
CA LYS A 146 32.10 5.97 -8.20
C LYS A 146 32.95 7.23 -8.08
N SER A 147 32.32 8.38 -7.89
CA SER A 147 33.03 9.63 -7.73
C SER A 147 33.81 9.62 -6.42
N SER A 148 35.03 10.16 -6.44
CA SER A 148 35.78 10.45 -5.21
C SER A 148 35.21 11.64 -4.44
N ALA A 149 34.18 12.31 -4.98
CA ALA A 149 33.53 13.43 -4.34
C ALA A 149 32.60 12.93 -3.24
N TYR A 150 32.67 13.57 -2.07
CA TYR A 150 31.79 13.27 -0.96
C TYR A 150 30.37 13.79 -1.24
N ASP A 151 29.39 12.87 -1.25
CA ASP A 151 27.96 13.20 -1.33
C ASP A 151 27.28 12.88 0.00
N GLN A 152 26.73 13.91 0.63
CA GLN A 152 26.05 13.82 1.94
C GLN A 152 24.81 12.91 1.89
N ASN A 153 24.18 12.74 0.73
CA ASN A 153 22.96 11.95 0.58
C ASN A 153 23.23 10.45 0.44
N LEU A 154 24.47 10.05 0.17
CA LEU A 154 24.85 8.63 0.10
C LEU A 154 25.06 8.07 1.51
N SER A 155 24.46 6.90 1.76
CA SER A 155 24.67 6.16 3.00
C SER A 155 26.15 5.79 3.16
N LEU A 156 26.77 6.26 4.25
CA LEU A 156 28.13 5.85 4.60
C LEU A 156 28.23 4.34 4.81
N ARG A 157 29.44 3.82 4.63
CA ARG A 157 29.78 2.42 4.92
C ARG A 157 29.36 2.01 6.33
N SER A 158 29.65 2.84 7.33
CA SER A 158 29.29 2.62 8.73
C SER A 158 27.79 2.40 8.92
N LEU A 159 26.97 3.21 8.26
CA LEU A 159 25.51 3.12 8.32
C LEU A 159 25.01 1.84 7.65
N VAL A 160 25.49 1.57 6.44
CA VAL A 160 25.09 0.39 5.66
C VAL A 160 25.40 -0.90 6.40
N VAL A 161 26.62 -1.04 6.92
CA VAL A 161 27.04 -2.22 7.68
C VAL A 161 26.19 -2.36 8.93
N HIS A 162 26.00 -1.27 9.69
CA HIS A 162 25.20 -1.29 10.92
C HIS A 162 23.77 -1.78 10.68
N LEU A 163 23.11 -1.29 9.63
CA LEU A 163 21.73 -1.68 9.27
C LEU A 163 21.61 -3.15 8.85
N TYR A 164 22.55 -3.66 8.05
CA TYR A 164 22.43 -4.99 7.43
C TYR A 164 23.21 -6.10 8.15
N LYS A 165 23.96 -5.78 9.20
CA LYS A 165 24.73 -6.76 9.99
C LYS A 165 23.86 -7.89 10.54
N ASN A 166 22.61 -7.58 10.89
CA ASN A 166 21.63 -8.53 11.41
C ASN A 166 20.38 -8.54 10.51
N ALA A 167 20.56 -8.58 9.19
CA ALA A 167 19.44 -8.58 8.27
C ALA A 167 18.52 -9.80 8.50
N VAL A 168 17.22 -9.56 8.44
CA VAL A 168 16.18 -10.58 8.68
C VAL A 168 15.33 -10.76 7.42
N GLU A 169 14.94 -12.01 7.20
CA GLU A 169 14.13 -12.39 6.06
C GLU A 169 12.66 -11.98 6.23
N CYS A 170 12.07 -11.41 5.18
CA CYS A 170 10.64 -11.22 5.09
C CYS A 170 9.95 -12.54 4.69
N PRO A 171 9.05 -13.13 5.49
CA PRO A 171 8.42 -14.42 5.17
C PRO A 171 7.44 -14.39 3.98
N ILE A 172 7.22 -13.23 3.36
CA ILE A 172 6.33 -13.05 2.22
C ILE A 172 7.10 -13.00 0.90
N CYS A 173 8.23 -12.29 0.86
CA CYS A 173 9.06 -12.17 -0.35
C CYS A 173 10.36 -12.97 -0.29
N PHE A 174 10.71 -13.55 0.87
CA PHE A 174 11.93 -14.32 1.12
C PHE A 174 13.23 -13.53 0.85
N LEU A 175 13.16 -12.19 0.90
CA LEU A 175 14.33 -11.29 0.80
C LEU A 175 14.72 -10.77 2.17
N TYR A 176 15.99 -10.41 2.34
CA TYR A 176 16.53 -9.92 3.61
C TYR A 176 16.55 -8.40 3.68
N PHE A 177 16.18 -7.87 4.85
CA PHE A 177 16.08 -6.44 5.15
C PHE A 177 16.68 -6.10 6.52
N PRO A 178 17.07 -4.84 6.76
CA PRO A 178 17.48 -4.38 8.09
C PRO A 178 16.38 -4.57 9.14
N GLU A 179 16.79 -4.88 10.38
CA GLU A 179 15.93 -4.75 11.56
C GLU A 179 16.05 -3.36 12.19
N PRO A 180 14.99 -2.87 12.85
CA PRO A 180 13.66 -3.48 12.96
C PRO A 180 12.84 -3.34 11.66
N MET A 181 12.01 -4.35 11.36
CA MET A 181 11.04 -4.31 10.25
C MET A 181 9.67 -3.84 10.72
N ASN A 182 8.68 -3.74 9.83
CA ASN A 182 7.29 -3.63 10.26
C ASN A 182 6.85 -4.97 10.86
N TYR A 183 6.03 -4.94 11.92
CA TYR A 183 5.47 -6.14 12.53
C TYR A 183 3.94 -6.11 12.47
N SER A 184 3.33 -7.26 12.17
CA SER A 184 1.87 -7.38 12.14
C SER A 184 1.25 -7.07 13.52
N ARG A 185 0.17 -6.29 13.55
CA ARG A 185 -0.51 -5.93 14.81
C ARG A 185 -1.08 -7.14 15.56
N CYS A 186 -1.46 -8.22 14.87
CA CYS A 186 -2.12 -9.39 15.47
C CYS A 186 -1.14 -10.36 16.12
N CYS A 187 -0.07 -10.71 15.41
CA CYS A 187 0.80 -11.84 15.74
C CYS A 187 2.29 -11.48 15.75
N ARG A 188 2.63 -10.20 15.52
CA ARG A 188 4.00 -9.66 15.53
C ARG A 188 4.95 -10.43 14.62
N GLN A 189 4.47 -10.83 13.44
CA GLN A 189 5.32 -11.40 12.39
C GLN A 189 5.90 -10.26 11.54
N PRO A 190 7.20 -10.32 11.17
CA PRO A 190 7.86 -9.28 10.40
C PRO A 190 7.37 -9.26 8.95
N ILE A 191 7.23 -8.07 8.37
CA ILE A 191 6.85 -7.84 6.98
C ILE A 191 7.57 -6.61 6.43
N CYS A 192 8.18 -6.71 5.25
CA CYS A 192 8.82 -5.55 4.64
C CYS A 192 7.77 -4.54 4.15
N THR A 193 8.15 -3.26 4.06
CA THR A 193 7.23 -2.20 3.65
C THR A 193 6.66 -2.44 2.25
N GLU A 194 7.44 -3.03 1.35
CA GLU A 194 6.97 -3.35 0.01
C GLU A 194 5.88 -4.44 0.02
N CYS A 195 6.05 -5.51 0.81
CA CYS A 195 5.01 -6.52 0.99
C CYS A 195 3.75 -5.95 1.65
N PHE A 196 3.92 -5.11 2.68
CA PHE A 196 2.80 -4.48 3.39
C PHE A 196 1.92 -3.66 2.43
N VAL A 197 2.53 -2.83 1.58
CA VAL A 197 1.76 -2.01 0.64
C VAL A 197 1.11 -2.82 -0.50
N GLN A 198 1.48 -4.08 -0.73
CA GLN A 198 0.75 -4.95 -1.67
C GLN A 198 -0.58 -5.44 -1.12
N ILE A 199 -0.70 -5.54 0.21
CA ILE A 199 -1.89 -6.10 0.84
C ILE A 199 -2.99 -5.03 0.81
N LYS A 200 -4.13 -5.39 0.21
CA LYS A 200 -5.28 -4.50 -0.02
C LYS A 200 -6.59 -5.25 0.12
N ARG A 201 -7.68 -4.49 0.27
CA ARG A 201 -9.04 -5.03 0.24
C ARG A 201 -9.31 -5.78 -1.05
N LEU A 202 -10.19 -6.78 -0.96
CA LEU A 202 -10.74 -7.43 -2.14
C LEU A 202 -11.56 -6.41 -2.95
N ASP A 203 -11.48 -6.54 -4.27
CA ASP A 203 -12.30 -5.73 -5.16
C ASP A 203 -13.78 -5.94 -4.84
N PRO A 204 -14.64 -4.90 -4.99
CA PRO A 204 -16.05 -5.01 -4.69
C PRO A 204 -16.71 -6.20 -5.42
N GLN A 205 -17.15 -7.18 -4.65
CA GLN A 205 -17.76 -8.41 -5.13
C GLN A 205 -19.06 -8.73 -4.40
N LEU A 206 -19.87 -9.60 -4.99
CA LEU A 206 -21.07 -10.10 -4.33
C LEU A 206 -20.65 -11.05 -3.19
N PRO A 207 -21.38 -11.09 -2.06
CA PRO A 207 -21.05 -11.97 -0.94
C PRO A 207 -21.11 -13.44 -1.39
N HIS A 208 -20.11 -14.22 -1.00
CA HIS A 208 -20.04 -15.66 -1.26
C HIS A 208 -20.65 -16.44 -0.10
N ASP A 209 -21.97 -16.37 0.11
CA ASP A 209 -22.66 -17.31 1.00
C ASP A 209 -23.63 -18.21 0.22
N GLU A 210 -23.16 -19.46 0.05
CA GLU A 210 -23.86 -20.75 0.02
C GLU A 210 -25.11 -20.93 -0.86
N ALA A 211 -24.90 -21.63 -1.98
CA ALA A 211 -25.74 -22.71 -2.48
C ALA A 211 -27.27 -22.55 -2.39
N SER A 212 -27.87 -21.61 -3.13
CA SER A 212 -29.13 -21.88 -3.83
C SER A 212 -29.54 -20.77 -4.79
N GLN A 213 -29.87 -21.21 -6.01
CA GLN A 213 -30.68 -20.52 -7.00
C GLN A 213 -29.94 -19.46 -7.84
N GLN A 214 -29.46 -19.98 -8.98
CA GLN A 214 -29.70 -19.39 -10.30
C GLN A 214 -30.69 -18.22 -10.28
N ASP A 215 -30.24 -17.09 -10.85
CA ASP A 215 -31.09 -16.11 -11.54
C ASP A 215 -31.67 -14.90 -10.78
N GLN A 216 -31.11 -14.50 -9.64
CA GLN A 216 -31.33 -13.15 -9.13
C GLN A 216 -30.11 -12.27 -9.38
N GLY A 217 -30.20 -11.38 -10.37
CA GLY A 217 -29.21 -10.36 -10.64
C GLY A 217 -28.86 -9.62 -9.35
N GLY A 218 -27.60 -9.77 -8.89
CA GLY A 218 -27.15 -9.24 -7.62
C GLY A 218 -27.48 -7.75 -7.46
N LEU A 219 -28.14 -7.41 -6.36
CA LEU A 219 -28.54 -6.04 -6.06
C LEU A 219 -27.30 -5.16 -5.85
N PRO A 220 -27.29 -3.90 -6.32
CA PRO A 220 -26.17 -2.99 -6.12
C PRO A 220 -25.74 -2.82 -4.65
N GLN A 221 -26.68 -2.96 -3.71
CA GLN A 221 -26.44 -2.77 -2.29
C GLN A 221 -25.69 -3.94 -1.63
N THR A 222 -25.68 -5.13 -2.24
CA THR A 222 -25.04 -6.32 -1.65
C THR A 222 -23.54 -6.39 -1.92
N LEU A 223 -22.99 -5.56 -2.81
CA LEU A 223 -21.54 -5.46 -3.03
C LEU A 223 -20.81 -5.11 -1.73
N ILE A 224 -19.85 -5.97 -1.36
CA ILE A 224 -18.95 -5.79 -0.22
C ILE A 224 -17.50 -5.71 -0.70
N SER A 225 -16.68 -4.93 0.02
CA SER A 225 -15.23 -4.90 -0.15
C SER A 225 -14.61 -5.23 1.20
N GLU A 226 -14.25 -6.48 1.37
CA GLU A 226 -13.75 -7.01 2.64
C GLU A 226 -12.38 -6.43 2.99
N CYS A 227 -12.20 -6.13 4.28
CA CYS A 227 -10.92 -5.69 4.82
C CYS A 227 -9.85 -6.74 4.55
N ALA A 228 -8.61 -6.29 4.29
CA ALA A 228 -7.52 -7.24 4.16
C ALA A 228 -7.29 -7.96 5.49
N SER A 229 -7.14 -9.29 5.41
CA SER A 229 -6.80 -10.12 6.56
C SER A 229 -5.29 -10.33 6.64
N CYS A 230 -4.79 -10.56 7.85
CA CYS A 230 -3.37 -10.80 8.07
C CYS A 230 -2.89 -12.05 7.31
N PRO A 231 -1.81 -11.98 6.50
CA PRO A 231 -1.33 -13.12 5.72
C PRO A 231 -0.78 -14.26 6.59
N TYR A 232 -0.54 -14.01 7.88
CA TYR A 232 0.00 -15.01 8.81
C TYR A 232 -1.05 -15.63 9.73
N CYS A 233 -2.01 -14.82 10.20
CA CYS A 233 -2.93 -15.17 11.29
C CYS A 233 -4.41 -15.10 10.88
N ALA A 234 -4.71 -14.64 9.65
CA ALA A 234 -6.04 -14.39 9.11
C ALA A 234 -6.92 -13.41 9.92
N MET A 235 -6.37 -12.67 10.90
CA MET A 235 -7.10 -11.62 11.60
C MET A 235 -7.46 -10.48 10.65
N ALA A 236 -8.73 -10.07 10.66
CA ALA A 236 -9.25 -8.95 9.91
C ALA A 236 -8.60 -7.60 10.31
N ASP A 237 -8.81 -6.59 9.47
CA ASP A 237 -8.28 -5.23 9.61
C ASP A 237 -6.75 -5.21 9.71
N PHE A 238 -6.10 -5.86 8.74
CA PHE A 238 -4.66 -6.00 8.75
C PHE A 238 -3.95 -4.64 8.82
N GLY A 239 -2.92 -4.60 9.66
CA GLY A 239 -2.09 -3.44 9.88
C GLY A 239 -0.78 -3.82 10.54
N VAL A 240 0.13 -2.86 10.56
CA VAL A 240 1.48 -3.03 11.09
C VAL A 240 1.80 -1.97 12.13
N THR A 241 2.73 -2.30 13.01
CA THR A 241 3.42 -1.38 13.91
C THR A 241 4.90 -1.37 13.55
N TYR A 242 5.54 -0.22 13.70
CA TYR A 242 6.98 -0.08 13.48
C TYR A 242 7.59 0.60 14.70
N ASP A 243 8.57 -0.07 15.31
CA ASP A 243 9.35 0.44 16.44
C ASP A 243 10.69 0.91 15.85
N PRO A 244 10.90 2.20 15.58
CA PRO A 244 12.03 2.65 14.77
C PRO A 244 13.34 2.67 15.61
N PRO A 245 14.51 2.38 15.01
CA PRO A 245 15.77 2.23 15.76
C PRO A 245 16.24 3.54 16.40
N GLU A 246 16.49 3.55 17.71
CA GLU A 246 16.85 4.76 18.46
C GLU A 246 18.22 5.34 18.07
N ASP A 247 19.14 4.48 17.63
CA ASP A 247 20.52 4.77 17.29
C ASP A 247 20.72 5.20 15.83
N VAL A 248 19.71 5.01 14.98
CA VAL A 248 19.74 5.43 13.58
C VAL A 248 18.62 6.43 13.34
N HIS A 249 18.99 7.71 13.20
CA HIS A 249 18.09 8.77 12.77
C HIS A 249 18.79 9.72 11.80
N VAL A 250 18.73 9.41 10.51
CA VAL A 250 19.41 10.14 9.42
C VAL A 250 18.51 10.36 8.22
N GLY A 251 18.78 11.40 7.43
CA GLY A 251 18.03 11.70 6.21
C GLY A 251 16.94 12.76 6.41
N LEU A 252 15.80 12.59 5.76
CA LEU A 252 14.66 13.51 5.88
C LEU A 252 14.04 13.42 7.28
N GLY A 253 13.64 14.57 7.83
CA GLY A 253 13.09 14.67 9.19
C GLY A 253 14.13 14.92 10.28
N THR A 254 15.42 14.96 9.94
CA THR A 254 16.53 15.20 10.88
C THR A 254 17.59 16.12 10.27
N SER A 255 18.47 16.67 11.11
CA SER A 255 19.62 17.47 10.69
C SER A 255 20.76 16.62 10.15
N THR A 256 20.85 15.35 10.53
CA THR A 256 21.99 14.48 10.19
C THR A 256 21.77 13.79 8.85
N LYS A 257 22.69 14.00 7.91
CA LYS A 257 22.65 13.34 6.61
C LYS A 257 23.22 11.91 6.69
N PRO A 258 22.82 10.97 5.81
CA PRO A 258 23.39 9.61 5.80
C PRO A 258 24.90 9.58 5.62
N GLY A 259 25.44 10.56 4.90
CA GLY A 259 26.86 10.81 4.70
C GLY A 259 27.63 11.21 5.97
N GLU A 260 26.94 11.54 7.05
CA GLU A 260 27.52 12.05 8.30
C GLU A 260 27.32 11.10 9.49
N TYR A 261 26.71 9.94 9.25
CA TYR A 261 26.41 8.95 10.29
C TYR A 261 27.68 8.48 11.02
N LYS A 262 27.66 8.57 12.34
CA LYS A 262 28.70 8.04 13.24
C LYS A 262 28.10 6.93 14.07
N LEU A 263 28.81 5.80 14.18
CA LEU A 263 28.37 4.76 15.11
C LEU A 263 28.34 5.32 16.53
N PRO A 264 27.31 4.99 17.32
CA PRO A 264 27.31 5.24 18.76
C PRO A 264 28.56 4.59 19.36
N SER A 265 29.49 5.39 19.89
CA SER A 265 30.68 4.87 20.55
C SER A 265 30.26 4.19 21.85
N ALA A 266 30.58 2.91 22.01
CA ALA A 266 30.22 2.14 23.20
C ALA A 266 31.12 2.49 24.41
N VAL A 267 30.96 3.68 25.01
CA VAL A 267 31.36 4.05 26.39
C VAL A 267 30.80 5.47 26.68
N SER A 268 30.15 5.81 27.80
CA SER A 268 30.46 5.49 29.19
C SER A 268 29.20 5.41 30.07
N THR A 269 29.20 4.44 30.97
CA THR A 269 28.46 4.50 32.23
C THR A 269 28.72 5.84 32.92
N VAL A 270 27.70 6.68 33.03
CA VAL A 270 27.73 7.79 34.00
C VAL A 270 27.66 7.16 35.39
N SER A 271 28.79 7.19 36.08
CA SER A 271 28.82 7.02 37.53
C SER A 271 28.21 8.28 38.14
N GLU A 272 26.94 8.23 38.52
CA GLU A 272 26.39 9.21 39.45
C GLU A 272 26.80 8.81 40.86
N GLY A 273 27.89 9.42 41.31
CA GLY A 273 28.16 9.57 42.73
C GLY A 273 27.16 10.56 43.32
N ALA A 274 26.32 10.08 44.23
CA ALA A 274 25.61 10.92 45.19
C ALA A 274 25.78 10.30 46.58
N SER A 275 26.56 10.98 47.41
CA SER A 275 26.58 10.77 48.86
C SER A 275 25.28 11.28 49.48
N GLY A 276 24.79 10.54 50.47
CA GLY A 276 24.01 11.06 51.59
C GLY A 276 22.51 10.77 51.55
N THR A 277 22.06 9.69 52.19
CA THR A 277 21.48 9.75 53.55
C THR A 277 20.90 8.38 53.92
N VAL A 278 21.30 7.92 55.10
CA VAL A 278 20.91 6.68 55.76
C VAL A 278 19.50 6.84 56.34
N ILE A 279 18.55 5.97 56.00
CA ILE A 279 17.38 5.66 56.84
C ILE A 279 17.14 4.15 56.77
N GLU A 280 17.42 3.50 57.89
CA GLU A 280 17.02 2.13 58.22
C GLU A 280 15.50 2.04 58.37
N SER A 281 14.90 0.98 57.83
CA SER A 281 13.69 0.37 58.38
C SER A 281 13.67 -1.10 57.97
N SER A 282 13.69 -1.94 59.01
CA SER A 282 13.69 -3.39 59.01
C SER A 282 12.33 -3.98 58.61
N ASP A 283 12.35 -5.01 57.77
CA ASP A 283 11.41 -6.13 57.93
C ASP A 283 12.01 -7.43 57.37
N GLU A 284 11.87 -8.50 58.15
CA GLU A 284 12.49 -9.80 57.94
C GLU A 284 11.63 -10.72 57.07
N GLY A 285 12.27 -11.42 56.12
CA GLY A 285 11.62 -12.40 55.27
C GLY A 285 12.64 -13.32 54.59
N ASN A 286 13.18 -14.25 55.37
CA ASN A 286 14.21 -15.23 55.01
C ASN A 286 13.81 -16.16 53.84
N SER A 287 14.60 -16.21 52.76
CA SER A 287 14.77 -17.40 51.90
C SER A 287 16.02 -17.29 50.99
N PRO A 288 16.72 -18.39 50.67
CA PRO A 288 18.11 -18.35 50.20
C PRO A 288 18.25 -18.10 48.69
N VAL A 289 19.24 -17.26 48.36
CA VAL A 289 19.65 -16.83 47.02
C VAL A 289 20.47 -17.94 46.33
N ARG A 290 20.10 -18.27 45.08
CA ARG A 290 20.89 -19.03 44.10
C ARG A 290 21.46 -18.04 43.05
N PRO A 291 22.69 -18.20 42.55
CA PRO A 291 23.32 -17.19 41.69
C PRO A 291 22.60 -17.04 40.34
N PRO A 292 22.58 -15.83 39.74
CA PRO A 292 21.88 -15.58 38.49
C PRO A 292 22.69 -16.13 37.30
N SER A 293 22.12 -17.14 36.63
CA SER A 293 22.47 -17.53 35.26
C SER A 293 21.98 -16.45 34.27
N PRO A 294 22.67 -16.24 33.13
CA PRO A 294 22.37 -15.15 32.20
C PRO A 294 20.95 -15.28 31.68
N SER A 295 20.12 -14.26 31.95
CA SER A 295 18.73 -14.24 31.47
C SER A 295 18.73 -14.11 29.96
N SER A 296 18.31 -15.18 29.27
CA SER A 296 17.69 -15.05 27.97
C SER A 296 16.56 -14.03 28.10
N ARG A 297 16.56 -13.00 27.23
CA ARG A 297 15.47 -12.04 27.14
C ARG A 297 14.18 -12.84 26.94
N ARG A 298 13.28 -12.82 27.94
CA ARG A 298 11.98 -13.48 27.82
C ARG A 298 11.26 -12.93 26.58
N PRO A 299 10.69 -13.76 25.71
CA PRO A 299 9.90 -13.27 24.58
C PRO A 299 8.78 -12.38 25.14
N ARG A 300 8.72 -11.12 24.71
CA ARG A 300 7.56 -10.25 24.98
C ARG A 300 6.32 -11.03 24.57
N ARG A 301 5.39 -11.27 25.52
CA ARG A 301 4.13 -11.97 25.23
C ARG A 301 3.49 -11.30 24.01
N ARG A 302 3.10 -12.09 23.01
CA ARG A 302 2.33 -11.66 21.84
C ARG A 302 1.02 -11.01 22.29
N SER A 303 1.04 -9.72 22.61
CA SER A 303 -0.17 -8.93 22.78
C SER A 303 -0.53 -8.38 21.41
N SER A 304 -1.71 -8.75 20.90
CA SER A 304 -2.28 -8.10 19.73
C SER A 304 -2.57 -6.63 20.05
N VAL A 305 -2.34 -5.75 19.09
CA VAL A 305 -2.70 -4.33 19.18
C VAL A 305 -4.01 -4.11 18.42
N ALA A 306 -4.92 -3.31 18.97
CA ALA A 306 -6.20 -3.00 18.34
C ALA A 306 -6.00 -2.26 17.00
N ALA A 307 -6.84 -2.54 16.00
CA ALA A 307 -6.70 -1.96 14.66
C ALA A 307 -6.86 -0.43 14.63
N ASN A 308 -7.60 0.12 15.59
CA ASN A 308 -7.87 1.55 15.77
C ASN A 308 -6.84 2.26 16.66
N SER A 309 -5.80 1.57 17.13
CA SER A 309 -4.72 2.20 17.91
C SER A 309 -3.92 3.16 17.02
N GLU A 310 -3.53 4.31 17.56
CA GLU A 310 -2.72 5.31 16.86
C GLU A 310 -1.36 4.76 16.39
N ALA A 311 -0.80 3.78 17.12
CA ALA A 311 0.45 3.13 16.74
C ALA A 311 0.33 2.19 15.52
N VAL A 312 -0.89 1.83 15.11
CA VAL A 312 -1.14 0.90 14.01
C VAL A 312 -1.38 1.66 12.71
N VAL A 313 -0.69 1.24 11.65
CA VAL A 313 -0.97 1.65 10.27
C VAL A 313 -1.67 0.50 9.57
N THR A 314 -2.95 0.65 9.24
CA THR A 314 -3.74 -0.37 8.53
C THR A 314 -3.61 -0.26 7.01
N THR A 315 -3.97 -1.31 6.30
CA THR A 315 -4.00 -1.32 4.82
C THR A 315 -4.96 -0.27 4.24
N ASP A 316 -6.01 0.07 4.99
CA ASP A 316 -7.00 1.07 4.59
C ASP A 316 -6.53 2.49 4.87
N TYR A 317 -5.72 2.69 5.92
CA TYR A 317 -5.12 3.99 6.22
C TYR A 317 -4.28 4.51 5.06
N ILE A 318 -3.50 3.62 4.41
CA ILE A 318 -2.73 3.96 3.21
C ILE A 318 -3.58 4.01 1.93
N ARG A 319 -4.90 3.75 2.01
CA ARG A 319 -5.86 3.74 0.89
C ARG A 319 -7.18 4.42 1.27
N PRO A 320 -7.17 5.73 1.54
CA PRO A 320 -8.37 6.44 2.05
C PRO A 320 -9.57 6.39 1.09
N ASN A 321 -9.35 6.14 -0.20
CA ASN A 321 -10.40 6.18 -1.22
C ASN A 321 -11.14 4.83 -1.42
N TRP A 322 -10.94 3.84 -0.56
CA TRP A 322 -11.57 2.51 -0.72
C TRP A 322 -13.11 2.58 -0.70
N GLU A 323 -13.69 3.41 0.16
CA GLU A 323 -15.15 3.61 0.23
C GLU A 323 -15.71 4.20 -1.07
N GLN A 324 -14.99 5.15 -1.66
CA GLN A 324 -15.37 5.75 -2.94
C GLN A 324 -15.28 4.73 -4.08
N LYS A 325 -14.30 3.82 -4.05
CA LYS A 325 -14.20 2.70 -5.02
C LYS A 325 -15.40 1.76 -4.87
N LEU A 326 -15.79 1.41 -3.64
CA LEU A 326 -16.96 0.59 -3.36
C LEU A 326 -18.26 1.28 -3.83
N ALA A 327 -18.48 2.54 -3.46
CA ALA A 327 -19.64 3.32 -3.91
C ALA A 327 -19.71 3.40 -5.45
N SER A 328 -18.58 3.67 -6.11
CA SER A 328 -18.51 3.71 -7.58
C SER A 328 -18.85 2.37 -8.23
N ALA A 329 -18.43 1.25 -7.61
CA ALA A 329 -18.78 -0.08 -8.05
C ALA A 329 -20.28 -0.37 -7.88
N ARG A 330 -20.87 0.02 -6.74
CA ARG A 330 -22.32 -0.06 -6.49
C ARG A 330 -23.11 0.72 -7.55
N SER A 331 -22.79 1.99 -7.78
CA SER A 331 -23.47 2.79 -8.80
C SER A 331 -23.28 2.22 -10.22
N ARG A 332 -22.12 1.61 -10.51
CA ARG A 332 -21.88 0.94 -11.79
C ARG A 332 -22.75 -0.30 -11.96
N LEU A 333 -22.91 -1.11 -10.91
CA LEU A 333 -23.81 -2.26 -10.92
C LEU A 333 -25.26 -1.81 -11.08
N ALA A 334 -25.69 -0.77 -10.35
CA ALA A 334 -27.03 -0.18 -10.45
C ALA A 334 -27.38 0.26 -11.87
N ARG A 335 -26.46 0.94 -12.56
CA ARG A 335 -26.65 1.31 -13.96
C ARG A 335 -26.76 0.10 -14.87
N LYS A 336 -25.91 -0.91 -14.67
CA LYS A 336 -25.95 -2.16 -15.46
C LYS A 336 -27.27 -2.91 -15.26
N SER A 337 -27.75 -3.05 -14.01
CA SER A 337 -29.03 -3.70 -13.71
C SER A 337 -30.21 -2.92 -14.28
N ALA A 338 -30.19 -1.58 -14.23
CA ALA A 338 -31.25 -0.75 -14.81
C ALA A 338 -31.29 -0.88 -16.34
N THR A 339 -30.15 -0.86 -17.02
CA THR A 339 -30.08 -1.08 -18.48
C THR A 339 -30.57 -2.47 -18.86
N ALA A 340 -30.18 -3.52 -18.12
CA ALA A 340 -30.67 -4.88 -18.36
C ALA A 340 -32.19 -4.97 -18.18
N SER A 341 -32.74 -4.37 -17.11
CA SER A 341 -34.18 -4.33 -16.86
C SER A 341 -34.94 -3.59 -17.97
N ALA A 342 -34.40 -2.48 -18.48
CA ALA A 342 -34.97 -1.75 -19.62
C ALA A 342 -34.96 -2.59 -20.91
N ILE A 343 -33.90 -3.36 -21.17
CA ILE A 343 -33.84 -4.28 -22.32
C ILE A 343 -34.88 -5.40 -22.17
N HIS A 344 -35.00 -6.01 -21.00
CA HIS A 344 -36.03 -7.02 -20.74
C HIS A 344 -37.45 -6.46 -20.89
N ALA A 345 -37.72 -5.27 -20.35
CA ALA A 345 -39.00 -4.58 -20.50
C ALA A 345 -39.32 -4.26 -21.98
N SER A 346 -38.37 -3.71 -22.72
CA SER A 346 -38.55 -3.43 -24.16
C SER A 346 -38.76 -4.71 -24.99
N SER A 347 -38.10 -5.81 -24.66
CA SER A 347 -38.31 -7.11 -25.32
C SER A 347 -39.72 -7.66 -25.08
N LEU A 348 -40.25 -7.52 -23.86
CA LEU A 348 -41.64 -7.87 -23.52
C LEU A 348 -42.65 -7.00 -24.28
N ILE A 349 -42.37 -5.70 -24.44
CA ILE A 349 -43.24 -4.79 -25.22
C ILE A 349 -43.26 -5.18 -26.71
N VAL A 350 -42.09 -5.45 -27.30
CA VAL A 350 -41.97 -5.84 -28.72
C VAL A 350 -42.65 -7.17 -29.01
N THR A 351 -42.58 -8.13 -28.09
CA THR A 351 -43.24 -9.44 -28.23
C THR A 351 -44.74 -9.39 -27.89
N GLY A 352 -45.16 -8.53 -26.96
CA GLY A 352 -46.54 -8.32 -26.55
C GLY A 352 -47.43 -7.66 -27.62
N ASN A 353 -46.84 -6.94 -28.59
CA ASN A 353 -47.57 -6.32 -29.70
C ASN A 353 -48.20 -7.31 -30.70
N ARG A 354 -48.07 -8.63 -30.47
CA ARG A 354 -48.74 -9.70 -31.22
C ARG A 354 -50.00 -10.27 -30.54
N ALA A 355 -50.35 -9.86 -29.32
CA ALA A 355 -51.48 -10.44 -28.58
C ALA A 355 -52.40 -9.38 -27.94
N GLY A 356 -53.61 -9.21 -28.50
CA GLY A 356 -54.87 -8.85 -27.82
C GLY A 356 -54.97 -7.57 -26.96
N ASN A 357 -56.01 -6.76 -27.22
CA ASN A 357 -56.33 -5.44 -26.65
C ASN A 357 -56.38 -5.33 -25.09
N GLY A 358 -56.26 -6.42 -24.34
CA GLY A 358 -56.20 -6.43 -22.86
C GLY A 358 -54.80 -6.19 -22.27
N ASN A 359 -53.73 -6.37 -23.05
CA ASN A 359 -52.35 -6.31 -22.56
C ASN A 359 -51.78 -4.89 -22.43
N ARG A 360 -52.42 -3.89 -23.06
CA ARG A 360 -51.97 -2.49 -23.08
C ARG A 360 -52.00 -1.81 -21.71
N VAL A 361 -53.04 -2.05 -20.92
CA VAL A 361 -53.22 -1.41 -19.59
C VAL A 361 -52.19 -1.92 -18.57
N PHE A 362 -51.80 -3.19 -18.68
CA PHE A 362 -50.74 -3.77 -17.85
C PHE A 362 -49.35 -3.22 -18.23
N ILE A 363 -49.11 -3.01 -19.53
CA ILE A 363 -47.86 -2.43 -20.05
C ILE A 363 -47.72 -0.96 -19.62
N ASP A 364 -48.78 -0.16 -19.71
CA ASP A 364 -48.81 1.24 -19.22
C ASP A 364 -48.49 1.30 -17.72
N SER A 365 -49.12 0.43 -16.92
CA SER A 365 -48.84 0.37 -15.48
C SER A 365 -47.41 -0.06 -15.14
N LEU A 366 -46.76 -0.86 -16.00
CA LEU A 366 -45.38 -1.30 -15.79
C LEU A 366 -44.40 -0.20 -16.22
N GLU A 367 -44.68 0.50 -17.32
CA GLU A 367 -43.93 1.67 -17.76
C GLU A 367 -43.96 2.78 -16.70
N ASP A 368 -45.12 3.07 -16.13
CA ASP A 368 -45.29 4.05 -15.05
C ASP A 368 -44.46 3.67 -13.81
N LYS A 369 -44.45 2.40 -13.39
CA LYS A 369 -43.62 1.93 -12.27
C LYS A 369 -42.12 2.04 -12.55
N MET A 370 -41.70 1.81 -13.80
CA MET A 370 -40.30 1.97 -14.20
C MET A 370 -39.89 3.44 -14.25
N ILE A 371 -40.79 4.34 -14.67
CA ILE A 371 -40.59 5.78 -14.66
C ILE A 371 -40.50 6.29 -13.21
N GLU A 372 -41.39 5.84 -12.33
CA GLU A 372 -41.41 6.22 -10.92
C GLU A 372 -40.12 5.80 -10.20
N GLU A 373 -39.63 4.58 -10.44
CA GLU A 373 -38.38 4.10 -9.84
C GLU A 373 -37.14 4.80 -10.43
N ALA A 374 -37.15 5.14 -11.73
CA ALA A 374 -36.10 5.94 -12.35
C ALA A 374 -36.07 7.39 -11.81
N LEU A 375 -37.24 7.97 -11.54
CA LEU A 375 -37.39 9.26 -10.89
C LEU A 375 -36.89 9.21 -9.44
N ARG A 376 -37.26 8.16 -8.69
CA ARG A 376 -36.79 7.94 -7.32
C ARG A 376 -35.26 7.84 -7.26
N LEU A 377 -34.64 7.06 -8.13
CA LEU A 377 -33.18 6.93 -8.21
C LEU A 377 -32.50 8.24 -8.62
N SER A 378 -33.13 9.03 -9.50
CA SER A 378 -32.61 10.35 -9.88
C SER A 378 -32.70 11.35 -8.73
N ILE A 379 -33.76 11.32 -7.91
CA ILE A 379 -33.92 12.16 -6.72
C ILE A 379 -32.85 11.80 -5.68
N ILE A 380 -32.61 10.51 -5.44
CA ILE A 380 -31.57 10.06 -4.50
C ILE A 380 -30.18 10.51 -4.98
N ASP A 381 -29.86 10.39 -6.27
CA ASP A 381 -28.58 10.85 -6.83
C ASP A 381 -28.42 12.38 -6.76
N GLU A 382 -29.51 13.14 -6.96
CA GLU A 382 -29.51 14.60 -6.82
C GLU A 382 -29.36 15.05 -5.36
N GLU A 383 -29.98 14.33 -4.40
CA GLU A 383 -29.80 14.56 -2.96
C GLU A 383 -28.38 14.21 -2.50
N GLU A 384 -27.80 13.11 -2.98
CA GLU A 384 -26.40 12.77 -2.72
C GLU A 384 -25.46 13.83 -3.30
N ARG A 385 -25.72 14.33 -4.51
CA ARG A 385 -24.98 15.45 -5.10
C ARG A 385 -25.10 16.73 -4.27
N ARG A 386 -26.30 17.04 -3.77
CA ARG A 386 -26.55 18.21 -2.89
C ARG A 386 -25.84 18.10 -1.55
N LYS A 387 -25.91 16.93 -0.89
CA LYS A 387 -25.17 16.65 0.36
C LYS A 387 -23.67 16.79 0.17
N LYS A 388 -23.16 16.36 -0.98
CA LYS A 388 -21.74 16.50 -1.34
C LYS A 388 -21.33 17.95 -1.58
N SER A 389 -22.23 18.80 -2.07
CA SER A 389 -21.99 20.24 -2.26
C SER A 389 -22.17 21.08 -0.98
N SER A 390 -22.78 20.54 0.07
CA SER A 390 -22.97 21.22 1.37
C SER A 390 -21.96 20.79 2.44
N SER A 391 -21.09 19.82 2.13
CA SER A 391 -20.01 19.34 3.01
C SER A 391 -18.61 19.74 2.53
N ASP A 392 -18.52 20.47 1.41
CA ASP A 392 -17.41 21.38 1.08
C ASP A 392 -17.77 22.77 1.63
#